data_AF-A0A8H9BU15-F1
#
_entry.id   AF-A0A8H9BU15-F1
#
_cell.length_a   1.000
_cell.length_b   1.000
_cell.length_c   1.000
_cell.angle_alpha   90.00
_cell.angle_beta   90.00
_cell.angle_gamma   90.00
#
_symmetry.space_group_name_H-M   'P 1'
#
loop_
_entity.id
_entity.type
_entity.pdbx_description
1 polymer ?
#
loop_
_entity_poly.entity_id
_entity_poly.type
_entity_poly.pdbx_seq_one_letter_code
_entity_poly.pdbx_strand_id
1 'polypeptide(L)'
;MGGHILNEAMVDYREKQHNLVKGIVGVTPYSPHKDESINDKENAIQEGLAERILRNDFKAIKASDIYVLDILNEGLGTITELGIILGMKYQAQKIIDKYDSVDFRKLDTKTQDDVLEAYTVVNKPVLIYCSDIRQGHGKPYNDPDRAEFSTNQFVYGAVLELTNGVGFISWEKVLEELEKLGASK
;
A
#
# COMPACT_ATOMS: atom_id res chain seq x y z
N MET A 1 2.34 5.91 -2.71
CA MET A 1 3.44 4.94 -2.49
C MET A 1 3.80 5.00 -1.02
N GLY A 2 3.68 3.89 -0.31
CA GLY A 2 4.00 3.78 1.11
C GLY A 2 5.39 3.17 1.29
N GLY A 3 6.13 3.66 2.28
CA GLY A 3 7.43 3.12 2.63
C GLY A 3 8.13 3.95 3.69
N HIS A 4 9.14 3.38 4.34
CA HIS A 4 9.91 4.05 5.39
C HIS A 4 10.53 5.38 4.87
N ILE A 5 10.45 6.44 5.69
CA ILE A 5 10.94 7.82 5.38
C ILE A 5 11.66 8.49 6.57
N LEU A 6 12.01 7.75 7.62
CA LEU A 6 12.55 8.36 8.85
C LEU A 6 14.05 8.71 8.78
N ASN A 7 14.75 8.36 7.70
CA ASN A 7 16.17 8.70 7.52
C ASN A 7 16.43 9.17 6.08
N GLU A 8 17.52 9.93 5.89
CA GLU A 8 17.88 10.57 4.62
C GLU A 8 18.00 9.56 3.47
N ALA A 9 18.70 8.44 3.70
CA ALA A 9 18.86 7.40 2.68
C ALA A 9 17.51 6.86 2.18
N MET A 10 16.54 6.70 3.08
CA MET A 10 15.20 6.24 2.71
C MET A 10 14.38 7.34 2.03
N VAL A 11 14.55 8.61 2.40
CA VAL A 11 13.93 9.75 1.69
C VAL A 11 14.46 9.85 0.27
N ASP A 12 15.78 9.79 0.07
CA ASP A 12 16.44 9.80 -1.24
C ASP A 12 15.96 8.61 -2.09
N TYR A 13 15.83 7.44 -1.46
CA TYR A 13 15.28 6.27 -2.13
C TYR A 13 13.82 6.50 -2.56
N ARG A 14 12.96 7.06 -1.71
CA ARG A 14 11.56 7.40 -2.10
C ARG A 14 11.49 8.43 -3.22
N GLU A 15 12.40 9.39 -3.23
CA GLU A 15 12.46 10.38 -4.30
C GLU A 15 12.86 9.73 -5.64
N LYS A 16 13.88 8.88 -5.62
CA LYS A 16 14.28 8.10 -6.81
C LYS A 16 13.09 7.30 -7.35
N GLN A 17 12.38 6.58 -6.48
CA GLN A 17 11.21 5.80 -6.87
C GLN A 17 10.09 6.65 -7.44
N HIS A 18 9.82 7.79 -6.81
CA HIS A 18 8.82 8.74 -7.29
C HIS A 18 9.14 9.23 -8.70
N ASN A 19 10.40 9.57 -8.97
CA ASN A 19 10.80 10.04 -10.30
C ASN A 19 10.69 8.95 -11.36
N LEU A 20 11.01 7.70 -11.02
CA LEU A 20 10.81 6.56 -11.92
C LEU A 20 9.32 6.36 -12.25
N VAL A 21 8.47 6.32 -11.22
CA VAL A 21 7.02 6.11 -11.41
C VAL A 21 6.35 7.29 -12.13
N LYS A 22 6.80 8.52 -11.89
CA LYS A 22 6.31 9.72 -12.59
C LYS A 22 6.58 9.67 -14.10
N GLY A 23 7.57 8.90 -14.53
CA GLY A 23 7.86 8.65 -15.95
C GLY A 23 6.89 7.69 -16.64
N ILE A 24 6.05 6.97 -15.89
CA ILE A 24 5.11 5.98 -16.43
C ILE A 24 3.84 6.69 -16.90
N VAL A 25 3.51 6.53 -18.19
CA VAL A 25 2.30 7.10 -18.79
C VAL A 25 1.06 6.50 -18.12
N GLY A 26 0.10 7.37 -17.76
CA GLY A 26 -1.16 6.96 -17.11
C GLY A 26 -1.05 6.75 -15.59
N VAL A 27 0.12 6.97 -14.98
CA VAL A 27 0.34 6.81 -13.53
C VAL A 27 0.82 8.12 -12.92
N THR A 28 0.20 8.52 -11.81
CA THR A 28 0.61 9.69 -11.01
C THR A 28 1.01 9.24 -9.61
N PRO A 29 2.30 9.29 -9.24
CA PRO A 29 2.72 8.89 -7.91
C PRO A 29 2.35 9.93 -6.86
N TYR A 30 1.69 9.49 -5.78
CA TYR A 30 1.59 10.23 -4.52
C TYR A 30 2.70 9.78 -3.57
N SER A 31 3.42 10.74 -2.99
CA SER A 31 4.46 10.50 -1.98
C SER A 31 4.24 11.42 -0.76
N PRO A 32 4.07 10.89 0.46
CA PRO A 32 3.74 11.69 1.65
C PRO A 32 4.74 12.83 1.94
N HIS A 33 6.04 12.59 1.72
CA HIS A 33 7.10 13.59 1.97
C HIS A 33 7.03 14.83 1.05
N LYS A 34 6.24 14.80 -0.03
CA LYS A 34 6.02 15.94 -0.92
C LYS A 34 4.73 16.73 -0.60
N ASP A 35 3.98 16.31 0.41
CA ASP A 35 2.77 17.03 0.84
C ASP A 35 3.16 18.26 1.66
N GLU A 36 3.20 19.43 1.00
CA GLU A 36 3.55 20.72 1.60
C GLU A 36 2.61 21.09 2.76
N SER A 37 1.37 20.58 2.77
CA SER A 37 0.41 20.86 3.86
C SER A 37 0.82 20.23 5.19
N ILE A 38 1.81 19.32 5.19
CA ILE A 38 2.38 18.66 6.37
C ILE A 38 3.87 18.99 6.51
N ASN A 39 4.61 18.98 5.39
CA ASN A 39 6.08 19.00 5.37
C ASN A 39 6.68 20.38 5.04
N ASP A 40 5.89 21.45 5.02
CA ASP A 40 6.43 22.80 4.97
C ASP A 40 7.26 23.06 6.24
N LYS A 41 8.58 22.85 6.14
CA LYS A 41 9.53 23.02 7.24
C LYS A 41 9.61 24.47 7.74
N GLU A 42 9.22 25.44 6.92
CA GLU A 42 9.27 26.86 7.27
C GLU A 42 8.01 27.31 8.02
N ASN A 43 6.84 26.72 7.71
CA ASN A 43 5.55 27.08 8.32
C ASN A 43 4.85 25.93 9.07
N ALA A 44 5.57 24.85 9.43
CA ALA A 44 4.98 23.65 10.01
C ALA A 44 4.24 23.93 11.33
N ILE A 45 2.90 23.92 11.26
CA ILE A 45 2.04 23.94 12.44
C ILE A 45 2.20 22.59 13.17
N GLN A 46 2.70 22.62 14.41
CA GLN A 46 2.94 21.40 15.21
C GLN A 46 1.71 20.94 16.00
N GLU A 47 0.68 21.79 16.11
CA GLU A 47 -0.58 21.43 16.76
C GLU A 47 -1.32 20.34 15.97
N GLY A 48 -1.68 19.24 16.65
CA GLY A 48 -2.40 18.11 16.06
C GLY A 48 -1.66 17.43 14.91
N LEU A 49 -0.33 17.46 14.90
CA LEU A 49 0.49 16.96 13.79
C LEU A 49 0.21 15.49 13.49
N ALA A 50 0.16 14.63 14.52
CA ALA A 50 -0.08 13.20 14.34
C ALA A 50 -1.45 12.92 13.73
N GLU A 51 -2.49 13.62 14.18
CA GLU A 51 -3.86 13.50 13.65
C GLU A 51 -3.96 14.02 12.22
N ARG A 52 -3.22 15.08 11.87
CA ARG A 52 -3.16 15.61 10.51
C ARG A 52 -2.45 14.65 9.56
N ILE A 53 -1.31 14.09 9.97
CA ILE A 53 -0.61 13.02 9.22
C ILE A 53 -1.58 11.87 8.97
N LEU A 54 -2.20 11.36 10.02
CA LEU A 54 -3.16 10.26 9.91
C LEU A 54 -4.30 10.59 8.92
N ARG A 55 -4.93 11.76 9.04
CA ARG A 55 -6.04 12.17 8.17
C ARG A 55 -5.62 12.29 6.71
N ASN A 56 -4.45 12.85 6.45
CA ASN A 56 -3.95 13.04 5.10
C ASN A 56 -3.55 11.70 4.45
N ASP A 57 -2.85 10.84 5.20
CA ASP A 57 -2.50 9.50 4.73
C ASP A 57 -3.75 8.65 4.47
N PHE A 58 -4.76 8.70 5.37
CA PHE A 58 -6.05 8.06 5.14
C PHE A 58 -6.75 8.57 3.88
N LYS A 59 -6.78 9.88 3.67
CA LYS A 59 -7.37 10.48 2.47
C LYS A 59 -6.65 10.00 1.21
N ALA A 60 -5.32 9.96 1.23
CA ALA A 60 -4.51 9.48 0.12
C ALA A 60 -4.75 7.99 -0.16
N ILE A 61 -4.82 7.14 0.88
CA ILE A 61 -5.14 5.71 0.75
C ILE A 61 -6.51 5.51 0.11
N LYS A 62 -7.54 6.25 0.55
CA LYS A 62 -8.88 6.14 -0.03
C LYS A 62 -8.93 6.60 -1.49
N ALA A 63 -8.24 7.68 -1.82
CA ALA A 63 -8.22 8.26 -3.16
C ALA A 63 -7.33 7.49 -4.16
N SER A 64 -6.38 6.69 -3.68
CA SER A 64 -5.45 5.95 -4.55
C SER A 64 -6.17 4.83 -5.31
N ASP A 65 -5.84 4.66 -6.59
CA ASP A 65 -6.32 3.53 -7.40
C ASP A 65 -5.45 2.28 -7.27
N ILE A 66 -4.14 2.49 -7.04
CA ILE A 66 -3.11 1.46 -6.98
C ILE A 66 -2.29 1.70 -5.71
N TYR A 67 -2.05 0.64 -4.95
CA TYR A 67 -1.18 0.67 -3.78
C TYR A 67 0.18 0.10 -4.14
N VAL A 68 1.25 0.82 -3.80
CA VAL A 68 2.64 0.35 -3.91
C VAL A 68 3.28 0.52 -2.54
N LEU A 69 3.71 -0.58 -1.92
CA LEU A 69 4.19 -0.61 -0.54
C LEU A 69 5.56 -1.29 -0.45
N ASP A 70 6.48 -0.64 0.25
CA ASP A 70 7.76 -1.21 0.66
C ASP A 70 7.69 -1.65 2.13
N ILE A 71 7.72 -2.96 2.36
CA ILE A 71 7.56 -3.51 3.71
C ILE A 71 8.94 -3.87 4.27
N LEU A 72 9.33 -3.10 5.29
CA LEU A 72 10.50 -3.35 6.14
C LEU A 72 10.02 -3.53 7.58
N ASN A 73 10.74 -4.32 8.39
CA ASN A 73 10.32 -4.62 9.77
C ASN A 73 10.28 -3.37 10.66
N GLU A 74 11.16 -2.40 10.40
CA GLU A 74 11.21 -1.08 11.04
C GLU A 74 10.21 -0.07 10.45
N GLY A 75 9.58 -0.39 9.32
CA GLY A 75 8.62 0.45 8.60
C GLY A 75 7.24 0.51 9.25
N LEU A 76 7.16 0.88 10.54
CA LEU A 76 5.91 0.82 11.32
C LEU A 76 4.75 1.59 10.69
N GLY A 77 5.02 2.76 10.09
CA GLY A 77 4.01 3.54 9.36
C GLY A 77 3.43 2.74 8.20
N THR A 78 4.29 2.18 7.34
CA THR A 78 3.86 1.39 6.17
C THR A 78 3.20 0.06 6.55
N ILE A 79 3.62 -0.57 7.64
CA ILE A 79 2.92 -1.73 8.20
C ILE A 79 1.52 -1.34 8.69
N THR A 80 1.36 -0.15 9.26
CA THR A 80 0.04 0.38 9.66
C THR A 80 -0.84 0.63 8.43
N GLU A 81 -0.29 1.24 7.37
CA GLU A 81 -0.99 1.43 6.08
C GLU A 81 -1.43 0.10 5.46
N LEU A 82 -0.56 -0.93 5.48
CA LEU A 82 -0.86 -2.28 5.04
C LEU A 82 -2.10 -2.85 5.76
N GLY A 83 -2.14 -2.70 7.09
CA GLY A 83 -3.28 -3.12 7.91
C GLY A 83 -4.58 -2.36 7.59
N ILE A 84 -4.49 -1.06 7.33
CA ILE A 84 -5.63 -0.23 6.90
C ILE A 84 -6.17 -0.74 5.56
N ILE A 85 -5.30 -0.98 4.58
CA ILE A 85 -5.70 -1.47 3.24
C ILE A 85 -6.35 -2.86 3.34
N LEU A 86 -5.78 -3.76 4.15
CA LEU A 86 -6.37 -5.08 4.43
C LEU A 86 -7.77 -4.94 5.04
N GLY A 87 -7.92 -4.11 6.08
CA GLY A 87 -9.20 -3.86 6.73
C GLY A 87 -10.24 -3.28 5.76
N MET A 88 -9.84 -2.33 4.92
CA MET A 88 -10.70 -1.72 3.90
C MET A 88 -11.21 -2.74 2.89
N LYS A 89 -10.32 -3.59 2.35
CA LYS A 89 -10.69 -4.65 1.40
C LYS A 89 -11.58 -5.70 2.05
N TYR A 90 -11.31 -6.09 3.29
CA TYR A 90 -12.15 -7.02 4.02
C TYR A 90 -13.56 -6.47 4.30
N GLN A 91 -13.67 -5.19 4.68
CA GLN A 91 -14.95 -4.50 4.83
C GLN A 91 -15.72 -4.46 3.50
N ALA A 92 -15.04 -4.12 2.40
CA ALA A 92 -15.63 -4.11 1.07
C ALA A 92 -16.13 -5.51 0.66
N GLN A 93 -15.33 -6.56 0.88
CA GLN A 93 -15.73 -7.93 0.56
C GLN A 93 -16.98 -8.34 1.34
N LYS A 94 -17.09 -7.97 2.63
CA LYS A 94 -18.31 -8.23 3.41
C LYS A 94 -19.56 -7.57 2.84
N ILE A 95 -19.44 -6.39 2.25
CA ILE A 95 -20.56 -5.72 1.57
C ILE A 95 -20.96 -6.52 0.34
N ILE A 96 -19.99 -6.94 -0.48
CA ILE A 96 -20.23 -7.77 -1.67
C ILE A 96 -20.93 -9.07 -1.27
N ASP A 97 -20.37 -9.83 -0.33
CA ASP A 97 -20.90 -11.12 0.13
C ASP A 97 -22.34 -11.01 0.65
N LYS A 98 -22.65 -9.91 1.35
CA LYS A 98 -23.99 -9.66 1.90
C LYS A 98 -25.06 -9.57 0.81
N TYR A 99 -24.70 -9.12 -0.39
CA TYR A 99 -25.65 -8.89 -1.48
C TYR A 99 -25.44 -9.84 -2.68
N ASP A 100 -24.51 -10.80 -2.60
CA ASP A 100 -24.14 -11.70 -3.70
C ASP A 100 -25.32 -12.53 -4.24
N SER A 101 -26.26 -12.91 -3.36
CA SER A 101 -27.47 -13.67 -3.72
C SER A 101 -28.67 -12.79 -4.13
N VAL A 102 -28.53 -11.47 -4.07
CA VAL A 102 -29.60 -10.52 -4.39
C VAL A 102 -29.42 -10.01 -5.81
N ASP A 103 -30.50 -10.01 -6.59
CA ASP A 103 -30.48 -9.35 -7.91
C ASP A 103 -30.19 -7.85 -7.70
N PHE A 104 -29.00 -7.42 -8.12
CA PHE A 104 -28.50 -6.06 -7.96
C PHE A 104 -29.50 -5.00 -8.43
N ARG A 105 -30.27 -5.28 -9.48
CA ARG A 105 -31.26 -4.35 -10.04
C ARG A 105 -32.48 -4.11 -9.14
N LYS A 106 -32.66 -4.97 -8.12
CA LYS A 106 -33.74 -4.86 -7.13
C LYS A 106 -33.32 -4.11 -5.87
N LEU A 107 -32.03 -3.81 -5.71
CA LEU A 107 -31.52 -2.98 -4.63
C LEU A 107 -31.91 -1.52 -4.86
N ASP A 108 -32.07 -0.77 -3.78
CA ASP A 108 -32.20 0.69 -3.87
C ASP A 108 -30.88 1.31 -4.35
N THR A 109 -30.95 2.51 -4.94
CA THR A 109 -29.79 3.18 -5.55
C THR A 109 -28.62 3.35 -4.59
N LYS A 110 -28.88 3.67 -3.31
CA LYS A 110 -27.80 3.85 -2.34
C LYS A 110 -27.07 2.54 -2.08
N THR A 111 -27.81 1.44 -1.89
CA THR A 111 -27.21 0.12 -1.74
C THR A 111 -26.47 -0.33 -3.00
N GLN A 112 -26.96 0.01 -4.19
CA GLN A 112 -26.25 -0.24 -5.45
C GLN A 112 -24.91 0.49 -5.50
N ASP A 113 -24.88 1.77 -5.13
CA ASP A 113 -23.67 2.58 -5.08
C ASP A 113 -22.66 2.02 -4.06
N ASP A 114 -23.12 1.64 -2.85
CA ASP A 114 -22.28 1.03 -1.82
C ASP A 114 -21.63 -0.29 -2.30
N VAL A 115 -22.39 -1.12 -3.03
CA VAL A 115 -21.88 -2.38 -3.61
C VAL A 115 -20.87 -2.10 -4.72
N LEU A 116 -21.12 -1.13 -5.61
CA LEU A 116 -20.19 -0.74 -6.67
C LEU A 116 -18.88 -0.15 -6.11
N GLU A 117 -18.97 0.68 -5.06
CA GLU A 117 -17.80 1.17 -4.35
C GLU A 117 -17.01 0.02 -3.74
N ALA A 118 -17.68 -0.94 -3.08
CA ALA A 118 -17.04 -2.11 -2.52
C ALA A 118 -16.31 -2.96 -3.58
N TYR A 119 -16.94 -3.20 -4.73
CA TYR A 119 -16.29 -3.86 -5.87
C TYR A 119 -15.07 -3.08 -6.35
N THR A 120 -15.13 -1.76 -6.37
CA THR A 120 -13.97 -0.94 -6.75
C THR A 120 -12.84 -1.10 -5.73
N VAL A 121 -13.14 -0.97 -4.43
CA VAL A 121 -12.15 -1.08 -3.35
C VAL A 121 -11.48 -2.44 -3.32
N VAL A 122 -12.25 -3.52 -3.43
CA VAL A 122 -11.69 -4.89 -3.35
C VAL A 122 -10.73 -5.16 -4.52
N ASN A 123 -11.01 -4.58 -5.70
CA ASN A 123 -10.23 -4.80 -6.92
C ASN A 123 -9.06 -3.83 -7.12
N LYS A 124 -8.86 -2.84 -6.24
CA LYS A 124 -7.68 -1.95 -6.31
C LYS A 124 -6.39 -2.78 -6.25
N PRO A 125 -5.47 -2.68 -7.22
CA PRO A 125 -4.23 -3.46 -7.19
C PRO A 125 -3.34 -3.09 -6.00
N VAL A 126 -2.69 -4.11 -5.42
CA VAL A 126 -1.70 -3.94 -4.34
C VAL A 126 -0.39 -4.58 -4.78
N LEU A 127 0.62 -3.76 -4.97
CA LEU A 127 1.98 -4.15 -5.34
C LEU A 127 2.87 -4.00 -4.11
N ILE A 128 3.46 -5.11 -3.66
CA ILE A 128 4.24 -5.13 -2.43
C ILE A 128 5.64 -5.68 -2.73
N TYR A 129 6.66 -4.95 -2.31
CA TYR A 129 8.05 -5.38 -2.41
C TYR A 129 8.76 -5.17 -1.07
N CYS A 130 9.97 -5.72 -0.95
CA CYS A 130 10.84 -5.54 0.20
C CYS A 130 12.21 -5.07 -0.28
N SER A 131 12.68 -3.93 0.21
CA SER A 131 14.01 -3.40 -0.15
C SER A 131 15.17 -3.96 0.68
N ASP A 132 14.92 -4.83 1.68
CA ASP A 132 16.00 -5.49 2.43
C ASP A 132 16.69 -6.55 1.56
N ILE A 133 17.90 -6.23 1.12
CA ILE A 133 18.72 -7.10 0.26
C ILE A 133 19.12 -8.43 0.92
N ARG A 134 18.90 -8.59 2.23
CA ARG A 134 19.19 -9.81 2.98
C ARG A 134 17.99 -10.75 3.04
N GLN A 135 16.88 -10.40 2.38
CA GLN A 135 15.75 -11.30 2.19
C GLN A 135 16.25 -12.59 1.53
N GLY A 136 16.29 -13.68 2.31
CA GLY A 136 17.03 -14.88 1.95
C GLY A 136 16.37 -16.18 2.38
N HIS A 137 16.62 -17.22 1.60
CA HIS A 137 16.22 -18.62 1.82
C HIS A 137 17.44 -19.54 1.88
N GLY A 138 18.63 -18.98 2.08
CA GLY A 138 19.89 -19.64 1.77
C GLY A 138 20.31 -20.73 2.77
N LYS A 139 19.74 -20.73 3.98
CA LYS A 139 20.12 -21.67 5.04
C LYS A 139 18.90 -22.22 5.78
N PRO A 140 18.92 -23.52 6.15
CA PRO A 140 17.88 -24.09 6.99
C PRO A 140 17.85 -23.39 8.35
N TYR A 141 16.64 -23.14 8.85
CA TYR A 141 16.35 -22.45 10.11
C TYR A 141 16.61 -23.39 11.30
N ASN A 142 17.86 -23.74 11.54
CA ASN A 142 18.28 -24.62 12.64
C ASN A 142 18.68 -23.86 13.92
N ASP A 143 18.88 -22.55 13.82
CA ASP A 143 19.15 -21.64 14.92
C ASP A 143 18.28 -20.38 14.73
N PRO A 144 17.32 -20.11 15.63
CA PRO A 144 16.36 -19.03 15.45
C PRO A 144 16.98 -17.63 15.55
N ASP A 145 18.14 -17.50 16.20
CA ASP A 145 18.84 -16.23 16.43
C ASP A 145 19.99 -16.02 15.42
N ARG A 146 20.34 -17.05 14.64
CA ARG A 146 21.38 -17.00 13.58
C ARG A 146 20.81 -17.19 12.18
N ALA A 147 19.60 -16.69 11.95
CA ALA A 147 18.97 -16.69 10.64
C ALA A 147 19.22 -15.39 9.87
N GLU A 148 19.11 -15.49 8.55
CA GLU A 148 19.01 -14.31 7.68
C GLU A 148 17.72 -13.53 7.99
N PHE A 149 17.69 -12.26 7.61
CA PHE A 149 16.52 -11.41 7.84
C PHE A 149 15.27 -12.05 7.24
N SER A 150 14.21 -12.13 8.05
CA SER A 150 12.87 -12.46 7.60
C SER A 150 11.90 -11.38 8.06
N THR A 151 10.93 -11.07 7.20
CA THR A 151 9.76 -10.30 7.61
C THR A 151 9.01 -11.03 8.72
N ASN A 152 8.43 -10.28 9.65
CA ASN A 152 7.49 -10.83 10.62
C ASN A 152 6.39 -11.65 9.90
N GLN A 153 6.13 -12.88 10.38
CA GLN A 153 5.24 -13.82 9.67
C GLN A 153 3.78 -13.37 9.64
N PHE A 154 3.30 -12.63 10.64
CA PHE A 154 1.95 -12.06 10.61
C PHE A 154 1.84 -10.96 9.55
N VAL A 155 2.87 -10.11 9.45
CA VAL A 155 2.97 -9.10 8.37
C VAL A 155 3.04 -9.79 7.01
N TYR A 156 3.84 -10.85 6.87
CA TYR A 156 3.92 -11.61 5.62
C TYR A 156 2.58 -12.27 5.24
N GLY A 157 1.81 -12.77 6.22
CA GLY A 157 0.44 -13.24 6.00
C GLY A 157 -0.47 -12.15 5.42
N ALA A 158 -0.40 -10.92 5.93
CA ALA A 158 -1.14 -9.79 5.37
C ALA A 158 -0.69 -9.42 3.95
N VAL A 159 0.61 -9.54 3.65
CA VAL A 159 1.16 -9.36 2.30
C VAL A 159 0.58 -10.41 1.35
N LEU A 160 0.59 -11.70 1.74
CA LEU A 160 0.03 -12.78 0.93
C LEU A 160 -1.46 -12.58 0.66
N GLU A 161 -2.24 -12.21 1.68
CA GLU A 161 -3.68 -11.95 1.55
C GLU A 161 -3.95 -10.81 0.54
N LEU A 162 -3.25 -9.69 0.65
CA LEU A 162 -3.43 -8.53 -0.22
C LEU A 162 -2.95 -8.74 -1.65
N THR A 163 -2.06 -9.70 -1.87
CA THR A 163 -1.43 -9.99 -3.16
C THR A 163 -1.91 -11.31 -3.76
N ASN A 164 -2.98 -11.91 -3.23
CA ASN A 164 -3.54 -13.18 -3.69
C ASN A 164 -2.48 -14.30 -3.74
N GLY A 165 -1.62 -14.37 -2.73
CA GLY A 165 -0.58 -15.40 -2.58
C GLY A 165 0.72 -15.12 -3.32
N VAL A 166 0.84 -14.02 -4.07
CA VAL A 166 2.09 -13.68 -4.79
C VAL A 166 3.22 -13.31 -3.83
N GLY A 167 2.92 -12.61 -2.73
CA GLY A 167 3.93 -12.17 -1.78
C GLY A 167 4.72 -10.95 -2.26
N PHE A 168 6.01 -10.91 -1.94
CA PHE A 168 6.91 -9.84 -2.36
C PHE A 168 7.35 -10.01 -3.81
N ILE A 169 7.24 -8.95 -4.61
CA ILE A 169 7.80 -8.86 -5.95
C ILE A 169 9.05 -7.96 -5.96
N SER A 170 9.86 -8.00 -7.02
CA SER A 170 10.99 -7.08 -7.16
C SER A 170 10.54 -5.66 -7.53
N TRP A 171 11.39 -4.66 -7.34
CA TRP A 171 11.08 -3.30 -7.75
C TRP A 171 10.90 -3.18 -9.28
N GLU A 172 11.70 -3.91 -10.06
CA GLU A 172 11.56 -3.98 -11.51
C GLU A 172 10.18 -4.52 -11.89
N LYS A 173 9.72 -5.55 -11.18
CA LYS A 173 8.39 -6.11 -11.37
C LYS A 173 7.29 -5.12 -11.00
N VAL A 174 7.47 -4.30 -9.96
CA VAL A 174 6.54 -3.21 -9.65
C VAL A 174 6.42 -2.25 -10.83
N LEU A 175 7.53 -1.83 -11.44
CA LEU A 175 7.51 -0.93 -12.59
C LEU A 175 6.78 -1.55 -13.79
N GLU A 176 7.05 -2.81 -14.11
CA GLU A 176 6.35 -3.54 -15.18
C GLU A 176 4.83 -3.58 -14.96
N GLU A 177 4.37 -3.85 -13.73
CA GLU A 177 2.95 -3.90 -13.43
C GLU A 177 2.30 -2.50 -13.48
N LEU A 178 3.02 -1.46 -13.06
CA LEU A 178 2.56 -0.08 -13.18
C LEU A 178 2.43 0.36 -14.63
N GLU A 179 3.35 -0.02 -15.52
CA GLU A 179 3.26 0.26 -16.95
C GLU A 179 2.03 -0.38 -17.58
N LYS A 180 1.73 -1.64 -17.23
CA LYS A 180 0.53 -2.34 -17.70
C LYS A 180 -0.76 -1.67 -17.21
N LEU A 181 -0.80 -1.32 -15.93
CA LEU A 181 -1.95 -0.66 -15.32
C LEU A 181 -2.16 0.75 -15.91
N GLY A 182 -1.08 1.50 -16.14
CA GLY A 182 -1.11 2.82 -16.77
C GLY A 182 -1.61 2.78 -18.21
N ALA A 183 -1.21 1.77 -18.99
CA ALA A 183 -1.67 1.59 -20.38
C ALA A 183 -3.15 1.20 -20.51
N SER A 184 -3.78 0.72 -19.44
CA SER A 184 -5.18 0.28 -19.41
C SER A 184 -6.18 1.40 -19.08
N LYS A 185 -5.69 2.61 -18.80
CA LYS A 185 -6.49 3.81 -18.52
C LYS A 185 -6.55 4.74 -19.73
#